data_AF-A0A2N2MLR7-F1
#
_entry.id   AF-A0A2N2MLR7-F1
#
_cell.length_a   1.000
_cell.length_b   1.000
_cell.length_c   1.000
_cell.angle_alpha   90.00
_cell.angle_beta   90.00
_cell.angle_gamma   90.00
#
_symmetry.space_group_name_H-M   'P 1'
#
loop_
_entity.id
_entity.type
_entity.pdbx_description
1 polymer ?
#
loop_
_entity_poly.entity_id
_entity_poly.type
_entity_poly.pdbx_seq_one_letter_code
_entity_poly.pdbx_strand_id
1 'polypeptide(L)'
;MEQEFSNVAPAKKNNTVLIVVAVIAALLCCCCILIVGGLTLLGPTVSDTFENIEEGIEQGAPYEMPAEGEDPSYEGGEGQGEETYPGLSDYVPVGGLGDEILRTDTWLNVTFSAVMASCTIPADGAQNTSIEVIQNPDGAGVWVERWTVPCDEGSSKAFDITFTPAASGGTDISIQTAE
;
A
#
# COMPACT_ATOMS: atom_id res chain seq x y z
N MET A 1 -31.23 63.58 40.14
CA MET A 1 -31.91 62.29 40.32
C MET A 1 -31.78 61.57 38.99
N GLU A 2 -30.82 60.65 38.88
CA GLU A 2 -31.06 59.19 38.83
C GLU A 2 -31.15 58.74 37.36
N GLN A 3 -30.55 57.68 36.84
CA GLN A 3 -29.67 56.63 37.33
C GLN A 3 -28.96 56.05 36.10
N GLU A 4 -27.67 55.71 36.23
CA GLU A 4 -26.99 54.73 35.37
C GLU A 4 -27.73 53.38 35.43
N PHE A 5 -27.99 52.77 34.28
CA PHE A 5 -28.09 51.31 34.20
C PHE A 5 -27.22 50.82 33.04
N SER A 6 -26.00 50.45 33.43
CA SER A 6 -25.06 49.65 32.66
C SER A 6 -25.69 48.29 32.32
N ASN A 7 -25.96 48.03 31.05
CA ASN A 7 -26.36 46.73 30.54
C ASN A 7 -25.12 46.04 29.94
N VAL A 8 -24.31 45.42 30.79
CA VAL A 8 -23.30 44.46 30.35
C VAL A 8 -24.02 43.14 30.06
N ALA A 9 -24.28 42.87 28.78
CA ALA A 9 -24.77 41.57 28.35
C ALA A 9 -23.69 40.49 28.61
N PRO A 10 -24.04 39.30 29.13
CA PRO A 10 -23.07 38.23 29.32
C PRO A 10 -22.59 37.71 27.96
N ALA A 11 -21.27 37.70 27.78
CA ALA A 11 -20.64 37.09 26.61
C ALA A 11 -21.04 35.62 26.52
N LYS A 12 -21.75 35.25 25.44
CA LYS A 12 -22.09 33.86 25.12
C LYS A 12 -20.79 33.11 24.85
N LYS A 13 -20.30 32.38 25.86
CA LYS A 13 -19.12 31.51 25.76
C LYS A 13 -19.38 30.48 24.65
N ASN A 14 -18.59 30.54 23.57
CA ASN A 14 -18.68 29.62 22.44
C ASN A 14 -18.20 28.23 22.85
N ASN A 15 -19.08 27.47 23.50
CA ASN A 15 -18.87 26.05 23.83
C ASN A 15 -18.73 25.18 22.57
N THR A 16 -19.08 25.70 21.39
CA THR A 16 -18.89 25.03 20.10
C THR A 16 -17.43 24.63 19.85
N VAL A 17 -16.47 25.48 20.22
CA VAL A 17 -15.05 25.15 20.03
C VAL A 17 -14.62 24.00 20.94
N LEU A 18 -15.10 23.99 22.19
CA LEU A 18 -14.82 22.88 23.12
C LEU A 18 -15.48 21.57 22.67
N ILE A 19 -16.70 21.63 22.12
CA ILE A 19 -17.39 20.46 21.58
C ILE A 19 -16.64 19.92 20.36
N VAL A 20 -16.21 20.77 19.44
CA VAL A 20 -15.45 20.36 18.25
C VAL A 20 -14.11 19.72 18.63
N VAL A 21 -13.37 20.31 19.57
CA VAL A 21 -12.10 19.74 20.04
C VAL A 21 -12.32 18.40 20.73
N ALA A 22 -13.37 18.26 21.54
CA ALA A 22 -13.71 16.99 22.20
C ALA A 22 -14.07 15.88 21.19
N VAL A 23 -14.83 16.21 20.15
CA VAL A 23 -15.21 15.26 19.09
C VAL A 23 -13.99 14.80 18.30
N ILE A 24 -13.09 15.72 17.93
CA ILE A 24 -11.84 15.38 17.21
C ILE A 24 -10.94 14.48 18.08
N ALA A 25 -10.79 14.80 19.37
CA ALA A 25 -10.00 13.98 20.29
C ALA A 25 -10.60 12.58 20.49
N ALA A 26 -11.93 12.47 20.59
CA ALA A 26 -12.62 11.19 20.70
C ALA A 26 -12.49 10.36 19.42
N LEU A 27 -12.60 10.98 18.24
CA LEU A 27 -12.39 10.31 16.94
C LEU A 27 -10.94 9.81 16.80
N LEU A 28 -9.95 10.64 17.10
CA LEU A 28 -8.54 10.25 17.08
C LEU A 28 -8.25 9.09 18.05
N CYS A 29 -8.79 9.17 19.27
CA CYS A 29 -8.64 8.11 20.28
C CYS A 29 -9.31 6.79 19.82
N CYS A 30 -10.51 6.87 19.22
CA CYS A 30 -11.21 5.71 18.70
C CYS A 30 -10.46 5.05 17.53
N CYS A 31 -9.89 5.85 16.62
CA CYS A 31 -9.05 5.34 15.54
C CYS A 31 -7.79 4.64 16.06
N CYS A 32 -7.12 5.20 17.08
CA CYS A 32 -5.96 4.55 17.70
C CYS A 32 -6.31 3.20 18.34
N ILE A 33 -7.46 3.11 19.02
CA ILE A 33 -7.91 1.85 19.63
C ILE A 33 -8.28 0.81 18.57
N LEU A 34 -8.88 1.20 17.44
CA LEU A 34 -9.19 0.28 16.35
C LEU A 34 -7.92 -0.23 15.65
N ILE A 35 -6.90 0.61 15.49
CA ILE A 35 -5.63 0.19 14.88
C ILE A 35 -4.88 -0.76 15.81
N VAL A 36 -4.71 -0.41 17.09
CA VAL A 36 -4.00 -1.25 18.07
C VAL A 36 -4.80 -2.51 18.45
N GLY A 37 -6.11 -2.38 18.58
CA GLY A 37 -7.03 -3.48 18.89
C GLY A 37 -7.25 -4.43 17.72
N GLY A 38 -7.33 -3.90 16.48
CA GLY A 38 -7.43 -4.71 15.26
C GLY A 38 -6.17 -5.53 15.01
N LEU A 39 -4.99 -4.95 15.24
CA LEU A 39 -3.71 -5.66 15.16
C LEU A 39 -3.58 -6.78 16.21
N THR A 40 -4.18 -6.63 17.39
CA THR A 40 -4.12 -7.68 18.43
C THR A 40 -5.18 -8.78 18.27
N LEU A 41 -6.31 -8.50 17.60
CA LEU A 41 -7.36 -9.50 17.34
C LEU A 41 -7.12 -10.34 16.07
N LEU A 42 -6.36 -9.84 15.10
CA LEU A 42 -5.89 -10.62 13.95
C LEU A 42 -4.43 -11.09 14.09
N GLY A 43 -3.79 -10.75 15.22
CA GLY A 43 -2.33 -10.82 15.41
C GLY A 43 -1.68 -12.07 15.99
N PRO A 44 -2.36 -13.11 16.55
CA PRO A 44 -1.60 -14.28 16.98
C PRO A 44 -1.22 -15.22 15.81
N THR A 45 -2.01 -15.27 14.73
CA THR A 45 -1.86 -16.32 13.70
C THR A 45 -0.72 -16.14 12.71
N VAL A 46 0.08 -15.07 12.82
CA VAL A 46 1.30 -14.89 12.00
C VAL A 46 2.59 -14.86 12.83
N SER A 47 2.51 -14.94 14.16
CA SER A 47 3.69 -14.98 15.04
C SER A 47 4.24 -16.40 15.24
N ASP A 48 3.38 -17.42 15.18
CA ASP A 48 3.80 -18.81 15.44
C ASP A 48 4.67 -19.43 14.32
N THR A 49 4.77 -18.80 13.15
CA THR A 49 5.69 -19.23 12.08
C THR A 49 7.10 -18.65 12.19
N PHE A 50 7.36 -17.69 13.07
CA PHE A 50 8.71 -17.11 13.25
C PHE A 50 9.48 -17.64 14.46
N GLU A 51 8.82 -18.25 15.46
CA GLU A 51 9.53 -18.79 16.64
C GLU A 51 10.19 -20.16 16.40
N ASN A 52 9.92 -20.83 15.28
CA ASN A 52 10.59 -22.11 14.94
C ASN A 52 11.97 -21.94 14.27
N ILE A 53 12.49 -20.72 14.12
CA ILE A 53 13.82 -20.50 13.51
C ILE A 53 14.90 -20.18 14.55
N GLU A 54 14.55 -19.72 15.76
CA GLU A 54 15.55 -19.22 16.71
C GLU A 54 16.02 -20.27 17.76
N GLU A 55 15.31 -21.39 17.95
CA GLU A 55 15.75 -22.46 18.87
C GLU A 55 16.64 -23.55 18.21
N GLY A 56 16.94 -23.42 16.91
CA GLY A 56 17.74 -24.41 16.17
C GLY A 56 19.26 -24.33 16.38
N ILE A 57 19.78 -23.36 17.12
CA ILE A 57 21.23 -23.07 17.19
C ILE A 57 21.92 -23.64 18.45
N GLU A 58 21.19 -24.00 19.52
CA GLU A 58 21.82 -24.42 20.79
C GLU A 58 21.83 -25.93 21.10
N GLN A 59 21.24 -26.78 20.26
CA GLN A 59 21.38 -28.23 20.43
C GLN A 59 22.17 -28.84 19.29
N GLY A 60 23.48 -28.94 19.52
CA GLY A 60 24.40 -29.74 18.72
C GLY A 60 23.93 -31.19 18.63
N ALA A 61 23.22 -31.52 17.56
CA ALA A 61 23.30 -32.84 16.99
C ALA A 61 24.72 -33.01 16.42
N PRO A 62 25.41 -34.13 16.69
CA PRO A 62 26.69 -34.40 16.06
C PRO A 62 26.42 -34.64 14.57
N TYR A 63 26.51 -33.58 13.77
CA TYR A 63 26.65 -33.73 12.34
C TYR A 63 28.03 -34.35 12.11
N GLU A 64 28.05 -35.61 11.71
CA GLU A 64 29.22 -36.21 11.09
C GLU A 64 29.45 -35.43 9.79
N MET A 65 30.42 -34.52 9.86
CA MET A 65 30.99 -33.83 8.72
C MET A 65 31.50 -34.92 7.75
N PRO A 66 30.89 -35.09 6.56
CA PRO A 66 31.51 -35.94 5.55
C PRO A 66 32.86 -35.31 5.23
N ALA A 67 33.89 -36.13 5.38
CA ALA A 67 35.27 -35.73 5.20
C ALA A 67 35.47 -35.06 3.83
N GLU A 68 36.31 -34.03 3.86
CA GLU A 68 36.88 -33.30 2.73
C GLU A 68 37.01 -34.19 1.47
N GLY A 69 36.23 -33.86 0.45
CA GLY A 69 36.19 -34.60 -0.80
C GLY A 69 35.53 -33.77 -1.90
N GLU A 70 36.38 -33.09 -2.66
CA GLU A 70 36.13 -32.46 -3.96
C GLU A 70 35.42 -31.09 -3.94
N ASP A 71 36.22 -30.03 -4.15
CA ASP A 71 35.75 -28.70 -4.54
C ASP A 71 34.71 -28.80 -5.67
N PRO A 72 33.47 -28.33 -5.48
CA PRO A 72 32.64 -28.01 -6.62
C PRO A 72 33.25 -26.75 -7.24
N SER A 73 33.95 -26.95 -8.36
CA SER A 73 34.21 -25.93 -9.36
C SER A 73 32.90 -25.15 -9.60
N TYR A 74 32.78 -24.00 -8.93
CA TYR A 74 31.74 -23.03 -9.22
C TYR A 74 32.07 -22.45 -10.60
N GLU A 75 31.50 -23.06 -11.64
CA GLU A 75 31.47 -22.42 -12.95
C GLU A 75 30.72 -21.10 -12.76
N GLY A 76 31.48 -20.01 -12.80
CA GLY A 76 30.96 -18.66 -12.87
C GLY A 76 30.05 -18.55 -14.08
N GLY A 77 28.75 -18.73 -13.84
CA GLY A 77 27.70 -18.33 -14.75
C GLY A 77 27.61 -16.82 -14.76
N GLU A 78 28.44 -16.19 -15.59
CA GLU A 78 28.21 -14.84 -16.08
C GLU A 78 26.92 -14.87 -16.92
N GLY A 79 25.78 -14.63 -16.28
CA GLY A 79 24.48 -14.63 -16.90
C GLY A 79 23.52 -13.75 -16.12
N GLN A 80 23.41 -12.50 -16.56
CA GLN A 80 22.43 -11.53 -16.10
C GLN A 80 21.02 -12.14 -16.15
N GLY A 81 20.44 -12.43 -15.00
CA GLY A 81 19.03 -12.75 -14.84
C GLY A 81 18.56 -12.01 -13.60
N GLU A 82 17.86 -10.91 -13.82
CA GLU A 82 17.07 -10.21 -12.81
C GLU A 82 16.34 -11.27 -11.97
N GLU A 83 16.58 -11.32 -10.66
CA GLU A 83 15.89 -12.23 -9.76
C GLU A 83 14.41 -11.80 -9.67
N THR A 84 13.63 -12.19 -10.67
CA THR A 84 12.17 -12.07 -10.64
C THR A 84 11.71 -12.97 -9.50
N TYR A 85 11.26 -12.36 -8.39
CA TYR A 85 10.71 -13.08 -7.24
C TYR A 85 9.59 -14.02 -7.73
N PRO A 86 9.78 -15.36 -7.66
CA PRO A 86 8.82 -16.28 -8.27
C PRO A 86 7.48 -16.18 -7.55
N GLY A 87 6.45 -15.73 -8.29
CA GLY A 87 5.05 -15.75 -7.87
C GLY A 87 4.36 -14.39 -7.69
N LEU A 88 5.07 -13.26 -7.74
CA LEU A 88 4.42 -11.93 -7.66
C LEU A 88 3.79 -11.50 -8.99
N SER A 89 4.33 -11.98 -10.12
CA SER A 89 3.84 -11.65 -11.47
C SER A 89 2.37 -12.04 -11.70
N ASP A 90 1.88 -13.03 -10.96
CA ASP A 90 0.50 -13.52 -11.09
C ASP A 90 -0.52 -12.64 -10.35
N TYR A 91 -0.04 -11.71 -9.52
CA TYR A 91 -0.86 -10.81 -8.72
C TYR A 91 -0.77 -9.35 -9.14
N VAL A 92 0.03 -9.04 -10.18
CA VAL A 92 0.23 -7.69 -10.69
C VAL A 92 -0.17 -7.66 -12.17
N PRO A 93 -1.01 -6.72 -12.61
CA PRO A 93 -1.36 -6.58 -14.01
C PRO A 93 -0.12 -6.46 -14.90
N VAL A 94 -0.18 -6.96 -16.13
CA VAL A 94 0.94 -6.92 -17.09
C VAL A 94 0.67 -5.85 -18.16
N GLY A 95 1.72 -5.12 -18.55
CA GLY A 95 1.66 -4.06 -19.57
C GLY A 95 2.18 -2.73 -19.04
N GLY A 96 1.73 -1.63 -19.67
CA GLY A 96 2.15 -0.27 -19.34
C GLY A 96 3.60 0.05 -19.76
N LEU A 97 4.06 1.23 -19.34
CA LEU A 97 5.43 1.71 -19.53
C LEU A 97 6.30 1.55 -18.28
N GLY A 98 5.69 1.37 -17.10
CA GLY A 98 6.40 1.14 -15.86
C GLY A 98 7.10 -0.22 -15.82
N ASP A 99 8.25 -0.27 -15.14
CA ASP A 99 8.90 -1.53 -14.77
C ASP A 99 8.05 -2.32 -13.75
N GLU A 100 8.48 -3.56 -13.45
CA GLU A 100 7.73 -4.44 -12.55
C GLU A 100 7.57 -3.85 -11.14
N ILE A 101 8.59 -3.15 -10.62
CA ILE A 101 8.56 -2.56 -9.28
C ILE A 101 7.53 -1.44 -9.25
N LEU A 102 7.60 -0.49 -10.18
CA LEU A 102 6.66 0.62 -10.28
C LEU A 102 5.24 0.12 -10.53
N ARG A 103 5.06 -0.93 -11.34
CA ARG A 103 3.76 -1.53 -11.61
C ARG A 103 3.18 -2.22 -10.37
N THR A 104 4.01 -2.88 -9.56
CA THR A 104 3.61 -3.48 -8.29
C THR A 104 3.15 -2.43 -7.29
N ASP A 105 3.95 -1.37 -7.12
CA ASP A 105 3.61 -0.25 -6.24
C ASP A 105 2.33 0.46 -6.70
N THR A 106 2.18 0.67 -8.00
CA THR A 106 0.97 1.23 -8.59
C THR A 106 -0.24 0.36 -8.33
N TRP A 107 -0.11 -0.95 -8.53
CA TRP A 107 -1.21 -1.89 -8.36
C TRP A 107 -1.74 -1.92 -6.93
N LEU A 108 -0.85 -1.84 -5.93
CA LEU A 108 -1.24 -1.71 -4.53
C LEU A 108 -2.11 -0.45 -4.31
N ASN A 109 -1.69 0.70 -4.86
CA ASN A 109 -2.42 1.97 -4.75
C ASN A 109 -3.76 1.96 -5.53
N VAL A 110 -3.79 1.32 -6.71
CA VAL A 110 -5.01 1.12 -7.50
C VAL A 110 -6.01 0.24 -6.75
N THR A 111 -5.55 -0.84 -6.12
CA THR A 111 -6.39 -1.74 -5.32
C THR A 111 -7.08 -0.99 -4.18
N PHE A 112 -6.35 -0.15 -3.44
CA PHE A 112 -6.96 0.72 -2.41
C PHE A 112 -7.97 1.71 -3.01
N SER A 113 -7.64 2.32 -4.14
CA SER A 113 -8.53 3.26 -4.83
C SER A 113 -9.82 2.58 -5.32
N ALA A 114 -9.73 1.35 -5.81
CA ALA A 114 -10.86 0.54 -6.23
C ALA A 114 -11.81 0.23 -5.08
N VAL A 115 -11.28 -0.19 -3.92
CA VAL A 115 -12.09 -0.43 -2.71
C VAL A 115 -12.81 0.84 -2.28
N MET A 116 -12.14 2.00 -2.29
CA MET A 116 -12.75 3.29 -1.98
C MET A 116 -13.84 3.70 -2.99
N ALA A 117 -13.70 3.28 -4.24
CA ALA A 117 -14.70 3.44 -5.29
C ALA A 117 -15.80 2.35 -5.27
N SER A 118 -15.89 1.55 -4.19
CA SER A 118 -16.84 0.43 -4.03
C SER A 118 -16.69 -0.64 -5.13
N CYS A 119 -15.47 -0.88 -5.59
CA CYS A 119 -15.10 -1.94 -6.52
C CYS A 119 -14.32 -3.02 -5.75
N THR A 120 -14.95 -4.16 -5.51
CA THR A 120 -14.26 -5.35 -5.01
C THR A 120 -13.59 -6.06 -6.17
N ILE A 121 -12.27 -6.24 -6.10
CA ILE A 121 -11.49 -6.87 -7.14
C ILE A 121 -11.51 -8.40 -6.92
N PRO A 122 -11.88 -9.22 -7.92
CA PRO A 122 -11.88 -10.68 -7.79
C PRO A 122 -10.45 -11.24 -7.69
N ALA A 123 -10.29 -12.50 -7.30
CA ALA A 123 -8.98 -13.13 -7.10
C ALA A 123 -8.10 -13.15 -8.36
N ASP A 124 -8.71 -13.21 -9.54
CA ASP A 124 -8.05 -13.12 -10.85
C ASP A 124 -8.04 -11.69 -11.43
N GLY A 125 -8.42 -10.68 -10.63
CA GLY A 125 -8.64 -9.32 -11.08
C GLY A 125 -7.38 -8.63 -11.60
N ALA A 126 -6.20 -8.98 -11.09
CA ALA A 126 -4.93 -8.51 -11.64
C ALA A 126 -4.76 -8.93 -13.11
N GLN A 127 -5.14 -10.16 -13.46
CA GLN A 127 -4.86 -10.75 -14.77
C GLN A 127 -5.86 -10.30 -15.83
N ASN A 128 -6.99 -9.77 -15.34
CA ASN A 128 -8.07 -9.20 -16.13
C ASN A 128 -8.06 -7.67 -16.14
N THR A 129 -7.12 -7.03 -15.43
CA THR A 129 -6.90 -5.58 -15.50
C THR A 129 -6.23 -5.24 -16.82
N SER A 130 -6.79 -4.28 -17.57
CA SER A 130 -6.15 -3.76 -18.78
C SER A 130 -5.46 -2.43 -18.51
N ILE A 131 -4.29 -2.24 -19.12
CA ILE A 131 -3.51 -1.01 -19.04
C ILE A 131 -3.43 -0.37 -20.43
N GLU A 132 -3.93 0.86 -20.55
CA GLU A 132 -3.86 1.69 -21.76
C GLU A 132 -2.95 2.89 -21.51
N VAL A 133 -1.97 3.13 -22.39
CA VAL A 133 -1.12 4.33 -22.30
C VAL A 133 -1.85 5.51 -22.95
N ILE A 134 -2.34 6.43 -22.14
CA ILE A 134 -3.10 7.62 -22.59
C ILE A 134 -2.15 8.72 -23.07
N GLN A 135 -1.02 8.88 -22.39
CA GLN A 135 0.02 9.84 -22.72
C GLN A 135 1.39 9.16 -22.58
N ASN A 136 2.21 9.20 -23.63
CA ASN A 136 3.62 8.82 -23.56
C ASN A 136 4.43 9.84 -22.72
N PRO A 137 5.57 9.46 -22.14
CA PRO A 137 6.44 10.35 -21.39
C PRO A 137 6.75 11.63 -22.17
N ASP A 138 6.43 12.77 -21.55
CA ASP A 138 6.71 14.08 -22.12
C ASP A 138 8.16 14.52 -21.89
N GLY A 139 8.48 15.78 -22.21
CA GLY A 139 9.82 16.33 -22.01
C GLY A 139 10.26 16.42 -20.53
N ALA A 140 9.32 16.31 -19.59
CA ALA A 140 9.59 16.23 -18.16
C ALA A 140 9.59 14.78 -17.64
N GLY A 141 9.36 13.80 -18.51
CA GLY A 141 9.23 12.39 -18.15
C GLY A 141 7.90 12.05 -17.47
N VAL A 142 6.89 12.91 -17.56
CA VAL A 142 5.54 12.66 -17.02
C VAL A 142 4.73 11.88 -18.05
N TRP A 143 4.06 10.81 -17.61
CA TRP A 143 3.19 10.02 -18.47
C TRP A 143 1.90 9.62 -17.74
N VAL A 144 0.90 9.22 -18.53
CA VAL A 144 -0.43 8.86 -18.02
C VAL A 144 -0.87 7.53 -18.59
N GLU A 145 -1.31 6.64 -17.70
CA GLU A 145 -1.90 5.36 -18.05
C GLU A 145 -3.32 5.27 -17.49
N ARG A 146 -4.19 4.54 -18.19
CA ARG A 146 -5.52 4.20 -17.74
C ARG A 146 -5.58 2.71 -17.43
N TRP A 147 -5.88 2.40 -16.18
CA TRP A 147 -6.00 1.04 -15.70
C TRP A 147 -7.48 0.72 -15.52
N THR A 148 -7.99 -0.22 -16.31
CA THR A 148 -9.39 -0.67 -16.21
C THR A 148 -9.42 -1.95 -15.40
N VAL A 149 -9.89 -1.82 -14.16
CA VAL A 149 -9.92 -2.89 -13.16
C VAL A 149 -11.29 -3.56 -13.17
N PRO A 150 -11.35 -4.90 -13.28
CA PRO A 150 -12.60 -5.63 -13.12
C PRO A 150 -13.05 -5.60 -11.67
N CYS A 151 -14.34 -5.40 -11.47
CA CYS A 151 -14.98 -5.53 -10.18
C CYS A 151 -15.86 -6.79 -10.17
N ASP A 152 -16.24 -7.22 -8.98
CA ASP A 152 -17.30 -8.22 -8.81
C ASP A 152 -18.58 -7.81 -9.57
N GLU A 153 -19.44 -8.80 -9.83
CA GLU A 153 -20.70 -8.64 -10.58
C GLU A 153 -20.51 -8.30 -12.07
N GLY A 154 -19.28 -8.43 -12.59
CA GLY A 154 -18.96 -8.24 -14.01
C GLY A 154 -18.88 -6.77 -14.43
N SER A 155 -18.83 -5.85 -13.47
CA SER A 155 -18.59 -4.43 -13.71
C SER A 155 -17.09 -4.13 -13.80
N SER A 156 -16.73 -2.92 -14.19
CA SER A 156 -15.33 -2.46 -14.17
C SER A 156 -15.25 -0.99 -13.78
N LYS A 157 -14.08 -0.59 -13.27
CA LYS A 157 -13.73 0.80 -12.97
C LYS A 157 -12.42 1.16 -13.64
N ALA A 158 -12.38 2.32 -14.27
CA ALA A 158 -11.17 2.86 -14.86
C ALA A 158 -10.53 3.89 -13.93
N PHE A 159 -9.20 3.86 -13.87
CA PHE A 159 -8.39 4.79 -13.08
C PHE A 159 -7.33 5.42 -13.99
N ASP A 160 -7.27 6.74 -14.01
CA ASP A 160 -6.21 7.49 -14.68
C ASP A 160 -5.07 7.69 -13.68
N ILE A 161 -3.89 7.16 -14.04
CA ILE A 161 -2.69 7.12 -13.21
C ILE A 161 -1.67 8.03 -13.85
N THR A 162 -1.29 9.08 -13.13
CA THR A 162 -0.23 10.00 -13.53
C THR A 162 1.05 9.64 -12.82
N PHE A 163 2.10 9.42 -13.59
CA PHE A 163 3.44 9.13 -13.09
C PHE A 163 4.32 10.35 -13.29
N THR A 164 4.92 10.83 -12.19
CA THR A 164 5.77 12.04 -12.20
C THR A 164 7.14 11.71 -11.62
N PRO A 165 8.25 11.95 -12.34
CA PRO A 165 9.58 11.79 -11.75
C PRO A 165 9.77 12.67 -10.52
N ALA A 166 10.15 12.07 -9.40
CA ALA A 166 10.31 12.77 -8.12
C ALA A 166 11.71 13.41 -8.01
N ALA A 167 11.80 14.60 -7.42
CA ALA A 167 13.08 15.31 -7.24
C ALA A 167 14.08 14.57 -6.32
N SER A 168 13.58 13.69 -5.45
CA SER A 168 14.38 12.82 -4.57
C SER A 168 14.92 11.56 -5.26
N GLY A 169 14.58 11.36 -6.54
CA GLY A 169 14.65 10.05 -7.18
C GLY A 169 13.36 9.25 -6.96
N GLY A 170 13.09 8.32 -7.89
CA GLY A 170 11.84 7.55 -7.95
C GLY A 170 10.74 8.24 -8.76
N THR A 171 9.51 7.75 -8.59
CA THR A 171 8.33 8.19 -9.33
C THR A 171 7.17 8.40 -8.36
N ASP A 172 6.60 9.61 -8.35
CA ASP A 172 5.36 9.91 -7.66
C ASP A 172 4.17 9.36 -8.47
N ILE A 173 3.23 8.72 -7.77
CA ILE A 173 2.05 8.07 -8.35
C ILE A 173 0.80 8.83 -7.88
N SER A 174 0.03 9.35 -8.82
CA SER A 174 -1.26 10.01 -8.56
C SER A 174 -2.38 9.27 -9.27
N ILE A 175 -3.41 8.84 -8.53
CA ILE A 175 -4.52 8.04 -9.06
C ILE A 175 -5.82 8.82 -8.95
N GLN A 176 -6.59 8.83 -10.03
CA GLN A 176 -7.94 9.41 -10.09
C GLN A 176 -8.89 8.43 -10.78
N THR A 177 -10.16 8.40 -10.37
CA THR A 177 -11.18 7.64 -11.11
C THR A 177 -11.42 8.32 -12.45
N ALA A 178 -11.35 7.56 -13.54
CA ALA A 178 -11.70 8.07 -14.87
C ALA A 178 -13.23 8.21 -14.97
N GLU A 179 -13.70 9.36 -15.42
CA GLU A 179 -15.13 9.65 -15.66
C GLU A 179 -15.67 9.04 -16.95
#